data_AF-A0A7Z1AZ26-F1
#
_entry.id   AF-A0A7Z1AZ26-F1
#
_cell.length_a   1.000
_cell.length_b   1.000
_cell.length_c   1.000
_cell.angle_alpha   90.00
_cell.angle_beta   90.00
_cell.angle_gamma   90.00
#
_symmetry.space_group_name_H-M   'P 1'
#
loop_
_entity.id
_entity.type
_entity.pdbx_description
1 polymer ?
#
loop_
_entity_poly.entity_id
_entity_poly.type
_entity_poly.pdbx_seq_one_letter_code
_entity_poly.pdbx_strand_id
1 'polypeptide(L)'
;MADFWVALEYRVSRELPDPLWCDGFQPETYDLDAERPQVRGLAWIGIGGGRQEQWDFTLLLPDGSPDWPSLLPDDRDTGWLSHDAANRTLGIDRR
;
A
#
# COMPACT_ATOMS: atom_id res chain seq x y z
N MET A 1 2.88 13.55 5.71
CA MET A 1 3.52 12.30 5.25
C MET A 1 3.20 11.13 6.17
N ALA A 2 3.46 11.20 7.48
CA ALA A 2 3.05 10.13 8.42
C ALA A 2 1.54 9.85 8.36
N ASP A 3 0.72 10.90 8.31
CA ASP A 3 -0.74 10.80 8.22
C ASP A 3 -1.23 10.07 6.95
N PHE A 4 -0.48 10.15 5.85
CA PHE A 4 -0.82 9.45 4.61
C PHE A 4 -0.66 7.93 4.79
N TRP A 5 0.47 7.48 5.32
CA TRP A 5 0.74 6.04 5.48
C TRP A 5 -0.22 5.37 6.46
N VAL A 6 -0.55 6.07 7.55
CA VAL A 6 -1.57 5.61 8.51
C VAL A 6 -2.95 5.54 7.86
N ALA A 7 -3.33 6.55 7.07
CA ALA A 7 -4.60 6.50 6.34
C ALA A 7 -4.62 5.36 5.30
N LEU A 8 -3.51 5.15 4.59
CA LEU A 8 -3.36 4.07 3.61
C LEU A 8 -3.45 2.68 4.26
N GLU A 9 -2.88 2.49 5.44
CA GLU A 9 -3.02 1.26 6.25
C GLU A 9 -4.49 0.90 6.50
N TYR A 10 -5.30 1.88 6.93
CA TYR A 10 -6.73 1.66 7.12
C TYR A 10 -7.46 1.35 5.82
N ARG A 11 -7.05 1.96 4.69
CA ARG A 11 -7.61 1.65 3.37
C ARG A 11 -7.28 0.22 2.95
N VAL A 12 -6.02 -0.17 3.03
CA VAL A 12 -5.55 -1.49 2.62
C VAL A 12 -6.20 -2.58 3.47
N SER A 13 -6.33 -2.36 4.78
CA SER A 13 -7.00 -3.30 5.68
C SER A 13 -8.46 -3.58 5.33
N ARG A 14 -9.17 -2.62 4.71
CA ARG A 14 -10.57 -2.80 4.28
C ARG A 14 -10.69 -3.52 2.94
N GLU A 15 -9.66 -3.45 2.11
CA GLU A 15 -9.63 -4.02 0.77
C GLU A 15 -9.07 -5.45 0.75
N LEU A 16 -8.24 -5.79 1.74
CA LEU A 16 -7.72 -7.14 1.92
C LEU A 16 -8.84 -8.12 2.30
N PRO A 17 -8.79 -9.37 1.80
CA PRO A 17 -9.74 -10.39 2.19
C PRO A 17 -9.45 -10.89 3.62
N ASP A 18 -10.50 -11.21 4.38
CA ASP A 18 -10.33 -11.90 5.67
C ASP A 18 -9.52 -13.20 5.50
N PRO A 19 -8.58 -13.52 6.41
CA PRO A 19 -8.30 -12.83 7.68
C PRO A 19 -7.17 -11.79 7.61
N LEU A 20 -6.86 -11.25 6.43
CA LEU A 20 -5.72 -10.36 6.23
C LEU A 20 -6.05 -8.91 6.63
N TRP A 21 -5.08 -8.22 7.23
CA TRP A 21 -5.14 -6.77 7.46
C TRP A 21 -3.74 -6.15 7.37
N CYS A 22 -3.66 -4.83 7.22
CA CYS A 22 -2.40 -4.10 7.22
C CYS A 22 -2.18 -3.40 8.57
N ASP A 23 -0.95 -3.46 9.09
CA ASP A 23 -0.52 -2.83 10.34
C ASP A 23 0.72 -1.95 10.09
N GLY A 24 0.68 -1.23 8.97
CA GLY A 24 1.63 -0.17 8.66
C GLY A 24 2.52 -0.44 7.46
N PHE A 25 3.15 0.65 7.03
CA PHE A 25 4.09 0.72 5.91
C PHE A 25 5.43 1.26 6.38
N GLN A 26 6.50 0.68 5.86
CA GLN A 26 7.86 1.18 5.94
C GLN A 26 8.37 1.44 4.51
N PRO A 27 8.18 2.67 3.98
CA PRO A 27 8.76 3.06 2.71
C PRO A 27 10.28 3.07 2.77
N GLU A 28 10.94 2.51 1.77
CA GLU A 28 12.41 2.37 1.73
C GLU A 28 13.01 3.12 0.56
N THR A 29 12.36 3.08 -0.61
CA THR A 29 12.84 3.71 -1.84
C THR A 29 11.75 4.56 -2.48
N TYR A 30 12.09 5.80 -2.83
CA TYR A 30 11.22 6.74 -3.53
C TYR A 30 11.83 7.03 -4.91
N ASP A 31 11.33 6.37 -5.93
CA ASP A 31 11.78 6.51 -7.31
C ASP A 31 10.88 7.54 -8.03
N LEU A 32 10.97 8.82 -7.65
CA LEU A 32 10.05 9.87 -8.13
C LEU A 32 10.35 10.35 -9.56
N ASP A 33 11.60 10.21 -10.01
CA ASP A 33 12.07 10.67 -11.33
C ASP A 33 12.05 9.55 -12.40
N ALA A 34 11.53 8.37 -12.07
CA ALA A 34 11.42 7.25 -13.00
C ALA A 34 10.31 7.51 -14.05
N GLU A 35 10.39 6.83 -15.20
CA GLU A 35 9.31 6.85 -16.21
C GLU A 35 7.97 6.40 -15.63
N ARG A 36 8.00 5.57 -14.58
CA ARG A 36 6.85 5.22 -13.77
C ARG A 36 7.17 5.50 -12.29
N PRO A 37 6.84 6.70 -11.78
CA PRO A 37 7.14 7.08 -10.42
C PRO A 37 6.52 6.12 -9.41
N GLN A 38 7.30 5.72 -8.40
CA GLN A 38 6.83 4.74 -7.42
C GLN A 38 7.55 4.83 -6.07
N VAL A 39 6.91 4.28 -5.05
CA VAL A 39 7.49 4.02 -3.73
C VAL A 39 7.53 2.52 -3.51
N ARG A 40 8.67 2.02 -3.02
CA ARG A 40 8.86 0.62 -2.65
C ARG A 40 9.28 0.51 -1.19
N GLY A 41 8.94 -0.61 -0.57
CA GLY A 41 9.37 -0.93 0.78
C GLY A 41 8.59 -2.10 1.34
N LEU A 42 8.37 -2.08 2.65
CA LEU A 42 7.72 -3.17 3.35
C LEU A 42 6.37 -2.77 3.96
N ALA A 43 5.44 -3.71 4.00
CA ALA A 43 4.13 -3.57 4.65
C ALA A 43 3.90 -4.73 5.62
N TRP A 44 3.45 -4.43 6.84
CA TRP A 44 3.12 -5.45 7.84
C TRP A 44 1.72 -5.96 7.61
N ILE A 45 1.59 -7.24 7.31
CA ILE A 45 0.32 -7.89 7.02
C ILE A 45 -0.01 -8.88 8.12
N GLY A 46 -1.09 -8.60 8.83
CA GLY A 46 -1.71 -9.53 9.75
C GLY A 46 -2.28 -10.72 9.00
N ILE A 47 -2.06 -11.94 9.49
CA ILE A 47 -2.53 -13.19 8.88
C ILE A 47 -3.50 -13.96 9.79
N GLY A 48 -4.17 -13.25 10.70
CA GLY A 48 -5.00 -13.83 11.75
C GLY A 48 -4.23 -14.29 12.98
N GLY A 49 -4.95 -14.49 14.09
CA GLY A 49 -4.38 -15.04 15.34
C GLY A 49 -3.28 -14.20 15.98
N GLY A 50 -3.24 -12.89 15.72
CA GLY A 50 -2.21 -11.97 16.23
C GLY A 50 -0.84 -12.11 15.58
N ARG A 51 -0.73 -12.82 14.45
CA ARG A 51 0.51 -12.95 13.68
C ARG A 51 0.58 -11.90 12.58
N GLN A 52 1.80 -11.44 12.29
CA GLN A 52 2.10 -10.53 11.19
C GLN A 52 3.27 -11.06 10.36
N GLU A 53 3.27 -10.74 9.07
CA GLU A 53 4.36 -11.02 8.14
C GLU A 53 4.77 -9.76 7.37
N GLN A 54 6.00 -9.78 6.89
CA GLN A 54 6.58 -8.72 6.08
C GLN A 54 6.30 -8.98 4.61
N TRP A 55 5.63 -8.05 3.93
CA TRP A 55 5.33 -8.12 2.51
C TRP A 55 5.99 -6.97 1.77
N ASP A 56 6.56 -7.24 0.60
CA ASP A 56 7.06 -6.19 -0.28
C ASP A 56 5.89 -5.39 -0.83
N PHE A 57 5.90 -4.06 -0.73
CA PHE A 57 4.89 -3.23 -1.37
C PHE A 57 5.48 -2.35 -2.47
N THR A 58 4.65 -2.07 -3.46
CA THR A 58 4.89 -1.03 -4.47
C THR A 58 3.66 -0.13 -4.54
N LEU A 59 3.85 1.16 -4.27
CA LEU A 59 2.87 2.22 -4.50
C LEU A 59 3.24 2.97 -5.76
N LEU A 60 2.36 2.94 -6.74
CA LEU A 60 2.55 3.67 -7.99
C LEU A 60 2.03 5.09 -7.83
N LEU A 61 2.79 6.03 -8.37
CA LEU A 61 2.52 7.45 -8.26
C LEU A 61 2.19 8.01 -9.66
N PRO A 62 1.35 9.06 -9.74
CA PRO A 62 1.17 9.81 -10.96
C PRO A 62 2.46 10.55 -11.33
N ASP A 63 2.57 10.95 -12.59
CA ASP A 63 3.71 11.75 -13.07
C ASP A 63 3.80 13.10 -12.34
N GLY A 64 5.02 13.49 -11.98
CA GLY A 64 5.32 14.76 -11.33
C GLY A 64 5.36 14.66 -9.80
N SER A 65 5.20 15.80 -9.12
CA SER A 65 5.27 15.86 -7.66
C SER A 65 3.97 15.31 -7.05
N PRO A 66 4.03 14.24 -6.23
CA PRO A 66 2.83 13.63 -5.69
C PRO A 66 2.16 14.51 -4.63
N ASP A 67 0.87 14.79 -4.83
CA ASP A 67 0.00 15.31 -3.77
C ASP A 67 -0.49 14.14 -2.90
N TRP A 68 0.29 13.79 -1.88
CA TRP A 68 0.07 12.59 -1.06
C TRP A 68 -1.38 12.35 -0.59
N PRO A 69 -2.12 13.34 -0.08
CA PRO A 69 -3.51 13.14 0.34
C PRO A 69 -4.43 12.69 -0.79
N SER A 70 -4.24 13.18 -2.02
CA SER A 70 -5.08 12.79 -3.17
C SER A 70 -4.78 11.39 -3.70
N LEU A 71 -3.64 10.80 -3.31
CA LEU A 71 -3.29 9.42 -3.63
C LEU A 71 -4.09 8.41 -2.80
N LEU A 72 -4.71 8.82 -1.68
CA LEU A 72 -5.56 7.93 -0.92
C LEU A 72 -6.80 7.55 -1.73
N PRO A 73 -7.11 6.25 -1.86
CA PRO A 73 -8.39 5.80 -2.41
C PRO A 73 -9.57 6.41 -1.64
N ASP A 74 -10.69 6.68 -2.32
CA ASP A 74 -11.92 7.04 -1.63
C ASP A 74 -12.52 5.82 -0.90
N ASP A 75 -13.41 6.05 0.07
CA ASP A 75 -14.03 4.97 0.87
C ASP A 75 -14.82 3.95 0.03
N ARG A 76 -15.17 4.33 -1.20
CA ARG A 76 -15.96 3.52 -2.13
C ARG A 76 -15.13 2.90 -3.25
N ASP A 77 -13.86 3.28 -3.37
CA ASP A 77 -12.98 2.76 -4.41
C ASP A 77 -12.48 1.37 -4.00
N THR A 78 -12.67 0.40 -4.89
CA THR A 78 -12.20 -0.98 -4.74
C THR A 78 -11.44 -1.40 -5.99
N GLY A 79 -10.59 -2.43 -5.90
CA GLY A 79 -9.80 -2.98 -7.01
C GLY A 79 -8.52 -2.21 -7.33
N TRP A 80 -8.14 -1.24 -6.48
CA TRP A 80 -6.87 -0.49 -6.56
C TRP A 80 -5.72 -1.22 -5.84
N LEU A 81 -6.05 -2.22 -5.00
CA LEU A 81 -5.08 -3.07 -4.31
C LEU A 81 -4.95 -4.42 -5.04
N SER A 82 -3.72 -4.78 -5.37
CA SER A 82 -3.33 -6.13 -5.76
C SER A 82 -2.55 -6.77 -4.62
N HIS A 83 -2.81 -8.04 -4.33
CA HIS A 83 -2.09 -8.77 -3.28
C HIS A 83 -1.74 -10.18 -3.76
N ASP A 84 -0.56 -10.67 -3.38
CA ASP A 84 -0.12 -12.03 -3.64
C ASP A 84 0.47 -12.62 -2.35
N ALA A 85 -0.33 -13.45 -1.66
CA ALA A 85 0.06 -14.07 -0.41
C ALA A 85 1.17 -15.12 -0.57
N ALA A 86 1.30 -15.73 -1.74
CA ALA A 86 2.34 -16.74 -1.98
C ALA A 86 3.71 -16.09 -2.12
N ASN A 87 3.76 -14.94 -2.80
CA ASN A 87 4.99 -14.16 -2.98
C ASN A 87 5.17 -13.06 -1.93
N ARG A 88 4.18 -12.85 -1.05
CA ARG A 88 4.14 -11.79 -0.03
C ARG A 88 4.35 -10.41 -0.63
N THR A 89 3.53 -10.06 -1.61
CA THR A 89 3.61 -8.76 -2.27
C THR A 89 2.29 -8.01 -2.27
N LEU A 90 2.39 -6.68 -2.23
CA LEU A 90 1.30 -5.73 -2.39
C LEU A 90 1.59 -4.74 -3.51
N GLY A 91 0.64 -4.57 -4.41
CA GLY A 91 0.64 -3.53 -5.43
C GLY A 91 -0.49 -2.54 -5.18
N ILE A 92 -0.17 -1.25 -5.18
CA ILE A 92 -1.13 -0.17 -4.97
C ILE A 92 -1.11 0.72 -6.21
N ASP A 93 -2.22 0.72 -6.96
CA ASP A 93 -2.35 1.43 -8.23
C ASP A 93 -3.69 2.19 -8.29
N ARG A 94 -3.61 3.52 -8.32
CA ARG A 94 -4.77 4.39 -8.56
C ARG A 94 -4.99 4.43 -10.09
N ARG A 95 -5.84 3.53 -10.59
CA ARG A 95 -6.31 3.54 -12.00
C ARG A 95 -7.03 4.84 -12.36
#